data_AF-A0A557QW48-F1
#
_entry.id   AF-A0A557QW48-F1
#
_cell.length_a   1.000
_cell.length_b   1.000
_cell.length_c   1.000
_cell.angle_alpha   90.00
_cell.angle_beta   90.00
_cell.angle_gamma   90.00
#
_symmetry.space_group_name_H-M   'P 1'
#
loop_
_entity.id
_entity.type
_entity.pdbx_description
1 polymer ?
#
loop_
_entity_poly.entity_id
_entity_poly.type
_entity_poly.pdbx_seq_one_letter_code
_entity_poly.pdbx_strand_id
1 'polypeptide(L)'
;MDENPAEGTRRVINNRLRVYYGGYWIKVYDPPEDTLATKKKLIGALTRRLFNHVEHGINIPGFRLEAARAAYEAETNEAMRRVKGGMLAGALFNRAADIFTKLVELQALGVDIGQENPLMRQCGACLQKALELGRLVNHISGEEGIDELWGEPFRAFSIPVEDFYESRYIKIAQAMRDIDKIATAMVHAFTCNGIFAGVEPLVHAYAEAAREKCETLRTDPAIFDIWPAFVVAGEQMNGFTPKLPARPIRSQIRNADTGVELMRAGTDLLIYITRARVPMPKSTREFVEKCNAFADRWAEPACPPARVA
;
A
#
# COMPACT_ATOMS: atom_id res chain seq x y z
N MET A 1 6.04 32.82 2.21
CA MET A 1 5.75 31.37 2.25
C MET A 1 4.61 31.19 1.29
N ASP A 2 4.80 30.48 0.17
CA ASP A 2 3.65 30.16 -0.69
C ASP A 2 2.73 29.26 0.13
N GLU A 3 1.49 29.71 0.33
CA GLU A 3 0.45 28.87 0.93
C GLU A 3 0.25 27.65 0.04
N ASN A 4 0.20 26.48 0.66
CA ASN A 4 -0.15 25.25 -0.04
C ASN A 4 -1.52 25.42 -0.74
N PRO A 5 -1.67 24.95 -1.99
CA PRO A 5 -2.96 24.98 -2.68
C PRO A 5 -4.06 24.29 -1.88
N ALA A 6 -5.32 24.64 -2.13
CA ALA A 6 -6.45 23.92 -1.56
C ALA A 6 -6.48 22.46 -2.05
N GLU A 7 -6.92 21.54 -1.20
CA GLU A 7 -7.14 20.13 -1.57
C GLU A 7 -8.09 20.03 -2.78
N GLY A 8 -7.75 19.16 -3.74
CA GLY A 8 -8.48 19.03 -5.01
C GLY A 8 -8.10 20.07 -6.07
N THR A 9 -7.17 21.00 -5.79
CA THR A 9 -6.66 21.93 -6.82
C THR A 9 -6.03 21.14 -7.96
N ARG A 10 -6.45 21.41 -9.20
CA ARG A 10 -5.88 20.78 -10.41
C ARG A 10 -4.97 21.75 -11.16
N ARG A 11 -3.81 21.28 -11.63
CA ARG A 11 -2.86 22.05 -12.45
C ARG A 11 -2.16 21.15 -13.45
N VAL A 12 -1.74 21.72 -14.58
CA VAL A 12 -0.83 21.06 -15.51
C VAL A 12 0.60 21.30 -15.04
N ILE A 13 1.31 20.22 -14.73
CA ILE A 13 2.71 20.25 -14.27
C ILE A 13 3.48 19.24 -15.11
N ASN A 14 4.58 19.68 -15.75
CA ASN A 14 5.37 18.86 -16.68
C ASN A 14 4.49 18.19 -17.75
N ASN A 15 3.58 18.97 -18.34
CA ASN A 15 2.64 18.53 -19.38
C ASN A 15 1.70 17.38 -18.95
N ARG A 16 1.43 17.24 -17.65
CA ARG A 16 0.49 16.26 -17.09
C ARG A 16 -0.49 16.94 -16.17
N LEU A 17 -1.77 16.62 -16.30
CA LEU A 17 -2.79 17.06 -15.34
C LEU A 17 -2.51 16.38 -14.00
N ARG A 18 -2.41 17.19 -12.94
CA ARG A 18 -2.19 16.73 -11.57
C ARG A 18 -3.22 17.35 -10.63
N VAL A 19 -3.58 16.63 -9.59
CA VAL A 19 -4.45 17.08 -8.50
C VAL A 19 -3.66 17.13 -7.20
N TYR A 20 -3.88 18.18 -6.41
CA TYR A 20 -3.20 18.40 -5.14
C TYR A 20 -3.96 17.76 -3.99
N TYR A 21 -3.31 16.82 -3.28
CA TYR A 21 -3.82 16.26 -2.03
C TYR A 21 -2.71 16.10 -0.99
N GLY A 22 -2.94 16.55 0.24
CA GLY A 22 -2.10 16.25 1.40
C GLY A 22 -0.60 16.58 1.26
N GLY A 23 -0.25 17.62 0.48
CA GLY A 23 1.15 17.97 0.19
C GLY A 23 1.67 17.50 -1.17
N TYR A 24 0.91 16.70 -1.92
CA TYR A 24 1.37 15.98 -3.09
C TYR A 24 0.59 16.33 -4.35
N TRP A 25 1.30 16.49 -5.46
CA TRP A 25 0.72 16.61 -6.80
C TRP A 25 0.64 15.26 -7.48
N ILE A 26 -0.56 14.72 -7.63
CA ILE A 26 -0.80 13.35 -8.08
C ILE A 26 -1.29 13.36 -9.51
N LYS A 27 -0.70 12.51 -10.36
CA LYS A 27 -1.14 12.33 -11.75
C LYS A 27 -2.63 11.97 -11.80
N VAL A 28 -3.40 12.76 -12.54
CA VAL A 28 -4.81 12.51 -12.83
C VAL A 28 -4.91 11.58 -14.03
N TYR A 29 -5.82 10.62 -13.95
CA TYR A 29 -6.26 9.78 -15.05
C TYR A 29 -7.69 10.15 -15.43
N ASP A 30 -7.97 10.11 -16.72
CA ASP A 30 -9.34 10.23 -17.21
C ASP A 30 -10.15 9.02 -16.70
N PRO A 31 -11.20 9.26 -15.89
CA PRO A 31 -12.03 8.17 -15.42
C PRO A 31 -12.80 7.58 -16.61
N PRO A 32 -12.89 6.25 -16.75
CA PRO A 32 -13.72 5.64 -17.77
C PRO A 32 -15.20 5.92 -17.50
N GLU A 33 -16.04 5.79 -18.53
CA GLU A 33 -17.48 5.98 -18.42
C GLU A 33 -18.11 5.13 -17.30
N ASP A 34 -19.03 5.75 -16.56
CA ASP A 34 -19.71 5.10 -15.44
C ASP A 34 -20.80 4.13 -15.93
N THR A 35 -20.37 2.91 -16.26
CA THR A 35 -21.23 1.81 -16.71
C THR A 35 -21.00 0.57 -15.84
N LEU A 36 -21.97 -0.36 -15.78
CA LEU A 36 -21.77 -1.62 -15.06
C LEU A 36 -20.62 -2.44 -15.66
N ALA A 37 -20.41 -2.36 -16.98
CA ALA A 37 -19.29 -3.01 -17.65
C ALA A 37 -17.93 -2.44 -17.20
N THR A 38 -17.82 -1.12 -17.09
CA THR A 38 -16.63 -0.45 -16.54
C THR A 38 -16.41 -0.84 -15.08
N LYS A 39 -17.45 -0.75 -14.24
CA LYS A 39 -17.39 -1.15 -12.84
C LYS A 39 -16.95 -2.60 -12.67
N LYS A 40 -17.37 -3.51 -13.55
CA LYS A 40 -16.97 -4.93 -13.50
C LYS A 40 -15.48 -5.09 -13.75
N LYS A 41 -14.95 -4.41 -14.76
CA LYS A 41 -13.50 -4.40 -15.06
C LYS A 41 -12.71 -3.83 -13.89
N LEU A 42 -13.17 -2.70 -13.35
CA LEU A 42 -12.54 -2.02 -12.22
C LEU A 42 -12.52 -2.90 -10.97
N ILE A 43 -13.69 -3.37 -10.51
CA ILE A 43 -13.82 -4.26 -9.36
C ILE A 43 -12.94 -5.49 -9.56
N GLY A 44 -12.97 -6.16 -10.71
CA GLY A 44 -12.11 -7.31 -10.99
C GLY A 44 -10.60 -7.01 -10.94
N ALA A 45 -10.17 -5.82 -11.33
CA ALA A 45 -8.78 -5.40 -11.15
C ALA A 45 -8.44 -5.15 -9.67
N LEU A 46 -9.33 -4.52 -8.92
CA LEU A 46 -9.17 -4.28 -7.48
C LEU A 46 -9.16 -5.58 -6.69
N THR A 47 -10.00 -6.56 -7.04
CA THR A 47 -10.01 -7.91 -6.44
C THR A 47 -8.67 -8.61 -6.59
N ARG A 48 -8.11 -8.59 -7.81
CA ARG A 48 -6.79 -9.17 -8.06
C ARG A 48 -5.71 -8.45 -7.27
N ARG A 49 -5.80 -7.12 -7.14
CA ARG A 49 -4.87 -6.36 -6.29
C ARG A 49 -5.02 -6.78 -4.82
N LEU A 50 -6.24 -6.78 -4.27
CA LEU A 50 -6.51 -7.18 -2.90
C LEU A 50 -5.88 -8.54 -2.56
N PHE A 51 -6.23 -9.61 -3.30
CA PHE A 51 -5.75 -10.96 -2.99
C PHE A 51 -4.24 -11.18 -3.21
N ASN A 52 -3.57 -10.30 -3.96
CA ASN A 52 -2.11 -10.34 -4.10
C ASN A 52 -1.37 -9.68 -2.92
N HIS A 53 -2.08 -8.95 -2.04
CA HIS A 53 -1.50 -8.15 -0.96
C HIS A 53 -1.87 -8.63 0.43
N VAL A 54 -2.72 -9.64 0.54
CA VAL A 54 -3.21 -10.18 1.80
C VAL A 54 -2.70 -11.60 2.02
N GLU A 55 -2.93 -12.13 3.21
CA GLU A 55 -2.60 -13.51 3.57
C GLU A 55 -2.99 -14.54 2.49
N HIS A 56 -2.09 -15.46 2.20
CA HIS A 56 -2.33 -16.52 1.24
C HIS A 56 -3.46 -17.46 1.68
N GLY A 57 -4.14 -18.08 0.71
CA GLY A 57 -5.17 -19.09 0.98
C GLY A 57 -6.55 -18.55 1.32
N ILE A 58 -6.73 -17.23 1.48
CA ILE A 58 -8.04 -16.64 1.80
C ILE A 58 -8.93 -16.39 0.56
N ASN A 59 -8.39 -16.50 -0.65
CA ASN A 59 -9.13 -16.33 -1.91
C ASN A 59 -10.05 -17.54 -2.19
N ILE A 60 -11.11 -17.67 -1.38
CA ILE A 60 -12.05 -18.80 -1.43
C ILE A 60 -13.13 -18.55 -2.49
N PRO A 61 -13.44 -19.52 -3.36
CA PRO A 61 -14.49 -19.37 -4.37
C PRO A 61 -15.88 -19.05 -3.78
N GLY A 62 -16.66 -18.22 -4.48
CA GLY A 62 -17.98 -17.77 -4.03
C GLY A 62 -19.01 -18.88 -3.83
N PHE A 63 -18.91 -19.99 -4.55
CA PHE A 63 -19.81 -21.15 -4.36
C PHE A 63 -19.58 -21.87 -3.02
N ARG A 64 -18.42 -21.67 -2.36
CA ARG A 64 -18.10 -22.25 -1.05
C ARG A 64 -18.54 -21.38 0.14
N LEU A 65 -19.30 -20.30 -0.10
CA LEU A 65 -19.71 -19.34 0.93
C LEU A 65 -20.28 -19.99 2.20
N GLU A 66 -21.25 -20.89 2.07
CA GLU A 66 -21.88 -21.51 3.25
C GLU A 66 -20.94 -22.44 4.00
N ALA A 67 -20.06 -23.15 3.28
CA ALA A 67 -19.03 -23.97 3.92
C ALA A 67 -18.02 -23.11 4.70
N ALA A 68 -17.60 -21.96 4.13
CA ALA A 68 -16.73 -21.01 4.81
C ALA A 68 -17.42 -20.40 6.05
N ARG A 69 -18.72 -20.08 5.93
CA ARG A 69 -19.55 -19.55 7.03
C ARG A 69 -19.65 -20.53 8.18
N ALA A 70 -20.06 -21.77 7.91
CA ALA A 70 -20.17 -22.81 8.92
C ALA A 70 -18.84 -23.07 9.62
N ALA A 71 -17.72 -23.10 8.86
CA ALA A 71 -16.40 -23.29 9.44
C ALA A 71 -15.99 -22.14 10.38
N TYR A 72 -16.30 -20.90 10.02
CA TYR A 72 -16.04 -19.71 10.84
C TYR A 72 -16.91 -19.67 12.12
N GLU A 73 -18.20 -19.97 11.99
CA GLU A 73 -19.15 -19.92 13.12
C GLU A 73 -18.87 -21.00 14.16
N ALA A 74 -18.50 -22.22 13.73
CA ALA A 74 -18.16 -23.34 14.60
C ALA A 74 -16.78 -23.23 15.26
N GLU A 75 -15.93 -22.29 14.83
CA GLU A 75 -14.59 -22.15 15.39
C GLU A 75 -14.59 -21.41 16.73
N THR A 76 -13.96 -22.01 17.73
CA THR A 76 -13.84 -21.47 19.09
C THR A 76 -12.46 -20.94 19.38
N ASN A 77 -11.42 -21.41 18.67
CA ASN A 77 -10.09 -20.86 18.79
C ASN A 77 -10.00 -19.51 18.06
N GLU A 78 -9.71 -18.43 18.80
CA GLU A 78 -9.73 -17.06 18.25
C GLU A 78 -8.75 -16.86 17.08
N ALA A 79 -7.54 -17.43 17.17
CA ALA A 79 -6.52 -17.30 16.13
C ALA A 79 -6.96 -18.01 14.83
N MET A 80 -7.52 -19.21 14.94
CA MET A 80 -8.09 -19.93 13.80
C MET A 80 -9.35 -19.23 13.26
N ARG A 81 -10.19 -18.70 14.15
CA ARG A 81 -11.42 -18.00 13.80
C ARG A 81 -11.12 -16.76 12.97
N ARG A 82 -10.05 -16.02 13.29
CA ARG A 82 -9.56 -14.89 12.48
C ARG A 82 -9.26 -15.32 11.03
N VAL A 83 -8.46 -16.38 10.84
CA VAL A 83 -8.10 -16.89 9.50
C VAL A 83 -9.34 -17.36 8.74
N LYS A 84 -10.22 -18.11 9.39
CA LYS A 84 -11.51 -18.53 8.80
C LYS A 84 -12.42 -17.35 8.48
N GLY A 85 -12.36 -16.28 9.26
CA GLY A 85 -13.02 -15.01 8.98
C GLY A 85 -12.51 -14.38 7.69
N GLY A 86 -11.20 -14.39 7.46
CA GLY A 86 -10.59 -13.99 6.19
C GLY A 86 -11.01 -14.87 5.01
N MET A 87 -11.08 -16.19 5.19
CA MET A 87 -11.60 -17.12 4.18
C MET A 87 -13.08 -16.84 3.85
N LEU A 88 -13.90 -16.53 4.86
CA LEU A 88 -15.29 -16.14 4.69
C LEU A 88 -15.40 -14.79 3.96
N ALA A 89 -14.55 -13.82 4.29
CA ALA A 89 -14.46 -12.55 3.58
C ALA A 89 -14.16 -12.77 2.09
N GLY A 90 -13.19 -13.63 1.77
CA GLY A 90 -12.87 -14.00 0.39
C GLY A 90 -14.03 -14.69 -0.35
N ALA A 91 -14.74 -15.61 0.31
CA ALA A 91 -15.91 -16.27 -0.26
C ALA A 91 -17.07 -15.29 -0.54
N LEU A 92 -17.36 -14.38 0.40
CA LEU A 92 -18.34 -13.30 0.22
C LEU A 92 -17.96 -12.40 -0.96
N PHE A 93 -16.70 -12.01 -1.01
CA PHE A 93 -16.18 -11.16 -2.07
C PHE A 93 -16.34 -11.81 -3.44
N ASN A 94 -15.89 -13.06 -3.58
CA ASN A 94 -16.00 -13.79 -4.85
C ASN A 94 -17.47 -14.05 -5.21
N ARG A 95 -18.35 -14.32 -4.24
CA ARG A 95 -19.80 -14.38 -4.49
C ARG A 95 -20.33 -13.07 -5.06
N ALA A 96 -19.91 -11.93 -4.52
CA ALA A 96 -20.31 -10.62 -5.04
C ALA A 96 -19.84 -10.43 -6.49
N ALA A 97 -18.60 -10.80 -6.79
CA ALA A 97 -18.02 -10.72 -8.13
C ALA A 97 -18.76 -11.62 -9.15
N ASP A 98 -19.16 -12.82 -8.72
CA ASP A 98 -19.98 -13.74 -9.53
C ASP A 98 -21.34 -13.13 -9.85
N ILE A 99 -22.04 -12.60 -8.84
CA ILE A 99 -23.34 -11.93 -9.01
C ILE A 99 -23.21 -10.72 -9.95
N PHE A 100 -22.20 -9.87 -9.71
CA PHE A 100 -21.98 -8.67 -10.51
C PHE A 100 -21.67 -8.99 -11.98
N THR A 101 -20.93 -10.08 -12.20
CA THR A 101 -20.66 -10.60 -13.54
C THR A 101 -21.96 -10.95 -14.28
N LYS A 102 -22.92 -11.58 -13.60
CA LYS A 102 -24.22 -11.93 -14.18
C LYS A 102 -25.12 -10.73 -14.39
N LEU A 103 -25.08 -9.72 -13.52
CA LEU A 103 -25.80 -8.46 -13.73
C LEU A 103 -25.37 -7.76 -15.02
N VAL A 104 -24.05 -7.70 -15.28
CA VAL A 104 -23.53 -7.11 -16.53
C VAL A 104 -23.94 -7.93 -17.76
N GLU A 105 -23.91 -9.26 -17.67
CA GLU A 105 -24.35 -10.14 -18.77
C GLU A 105 -25.84 -9.94 -19.09
N LEU A 106 -26.70 -9.83 -18.07
CA LEU A 106 -28.12 -9.54 -18.25
C LEU A 106 -28.35 -8.16 -18.89
N GLN A 107 -27.64 -7.13 -18.43
CA GLN A 107 -27.72 -5.79 -19.02
C GLN A 107 -27.30 -5.78 -20.50
N ALA A 108 -26.28 -6.55 -20.86
CA ALA A 108 -25.84 -6.69 -22.26
C ALA A 108 -26.90 -7.37 -23.16
N LEU A 109 -27.82 -8.14 -22.58
CA LEU A 109 -28.98 -8.71 -23.30
C LEU A 109 -30.18 -7.76 -23.35
N GLY A 110 -30.05 -6.53 -22.85
CA GLY A 110 -31.12 -5.53 -22.83
C GLY A 110 -32.03 -5.60 -21.61
N VAL A 111 -31.69 -6.37 -20.58
CA VAL A 111 -32.42 -6.36 -19.30
C VAL A 111 -32.10 -5.09 -18.54
N ASP A 112 -33.13 -4.36 -18.12
CA ASP A 112 -32.94 -3.19 -17.26
C ASP A 112 -32.53 -3.62 -15.84
N ILE A 113 -31.40 -3.09 -15.36
CA ILE A 113 -30.83 -3.39 -14.04
C ILE A 113 -30.76 -2.09 -13.25
N GLY A 114 -31.83 -1.80 -12.53
CA GLY A 114 -31.87 -0.71 -11.54
C GLY A 114 -31.18 -1.06 -10.23
N GLN A 115 -30.99 -0.05 -9.36
CA GLN A 115 -30.39 -0.24 -8.03
C GLN A 115 -31.22 -1.15 -7.10
N GLU A 116 -32.54 -1.16 -7.28
CA GLU A 116 -33.46 -1.99 -6.50
C GLU A 116 -33.46 -3.48 -6.89
N ASN A 117 -32.72 -3.83 -7.95
CA ASN A 117 -32.60 -5.19 -8.42
C ASN A 117 -32.13 -6.11 -7.26
N PRO A 118 -32.83 -7.22 -6.96
CA PRO A 118 -32.48 -8.09 -5.84
C PRO A 118 -31.04 -8.62 -5.89
N LEU A 119 -30.51 -8.92 -7.08
CA LEU A 119 -29.13 -9.36 -7.26
C LEU A 119 -28.15 -8.21 -7.00
N MET A 120 -28.49 -6.98 -7.37
CA MET A 120 -27.68 -5.80 -7.05
C MET A 120 -27.58 -5.59 -5.53
N ARG A 121 -28.72 -5.70 -4.82
CA ARG A 121 -28.76 -5.63 -3.35
C ARG A 121 -27.97 -6.76 -2.69
N GLN A 122 -28.09 -7.98 -3.20
CA GLN A 122 -27.33 -9.12 -2.69
C GLN A 122 -25.82 -8.96 -2.93
N CYS A 123 -25.42 -8.43 -4.08
CA CYS A 123 -24.01 -8.12 -4.40
C CYS A 123 -23.45 -7.10 -3.39
N GLY A 124 -24.17 -6.01 -3.16
CA GLY A 124 -23.81 -4.99 -2.17
C GLY A 124 -23.67 -5.56 -0.75
N ALA A 125 -24.63 -6.38 -0.31
CA ALA A 125 -24.58 -7.02 1.01
C ALA A 125 -23.36 -7.96 1.17
N CYS A 126 -22.99 -8.69 0.11
CA CYS A 126 -21.80 -9.52 0.11
C CYS A 126 -20.52 -8.68 0.24
N LEU A 127 -20.38 -7.59 -0.53
CA LEU A 127 -19.22 -6.70 -0.46
C LEU A 127 -19.11 -6.01 0.90
N GLN A 128 -20.23 -5.54 1.45
CA GLN A 128 -20.26 -4.92 2.78
C GLN A 128 -19.81 -5.90 3.86
N LYS A 129 -20.32 -7.14 3.83
CA LYS A 129 -19.91 -8.16 4.80
C LYS A 129 -18.46 -8.60 4.62
N ALA A 130 -17.98 -8.66 3.38
CA ALA A 130 -16.58 -8.93 3.07
C ALA A 130 -15.67 -7.82 3.62
N LEU A 131 -16.07 -6.54 3.52
CA LEU A 131 -15.34 -5.42 4.11
C LEU A 131 -15.26 -5.52 5.65
N GLU A 132 -16.36 -5.87 6.32
CA GLU A 132 -16.39 -6.04 7.78
C GLU A 132 -15.40 -7.12 8.24
N LEU A 133 -15.43 -8.30 7.58
CA LEU A 133 -14.57 -9.42 7.93
C LEU A 133 -13.13 -9.25 7.42
N GLY A 134 -12.93 -8.44 6.37
CA GLY A 134 -11.63 -8.13 5.80
C GLY A 134 -10.66 -7.47 6.80
N ARG A 135 -11.20 -6.79 7.83
CA ARG A 135 -10.42 -6.25 8.95
C ARG A 135 -9.66 -7.29 9.76
N LEU A 136 -10.06 -8.55 9.67
CA LEU A 136 -9.38 -9.68 10.32
C LEU A 136 -8.14 -10.15 9.55
N VAL A 137 -7.99 -9.68 8.32
CA VAL A 137 -6.98 -10.13 7.38
C VAL A 137 -5.77 -9.23 7.42
N ASN A 138 -4.61 -9.83 7.60
CA ASN A 138 -3.34 -9.13 7.54
C ASN A 138 -2.90 -8.93 6.09
N HIS A 139 -2.12 -7.88 5.87
CA HIS A 139 -1.24 -7.77 4.73
C HIS A 139 -0.32 -9.01 4.66
N ILE A 140 0.18 -9.35 3.47
CA ILE A 140 1.06 -10.50 3.24
C ILE A 140 2.34 -10.49 4.11
N SER A 141 2.77 -9.31 4.58
CA SER A 141 3.86 -9.17 5.56
C SER A 141 3.52 -9.73 6.95
N GLY A 142 2.23 -9.85 7.29
CA GLY A 142 1.74 -10.31 8.59
C GLY A 142 1.70 -9.23 9.68
N GLU A 143 2.17 -8.01 9.41
CA GLU A 143 2.40 -6.99 10.45
C GLU A 143 1.19 -6.06 10.72
N GLU A 144 0.39 -5.78 9.69
CA GLU A 144 -0.73 -4.84 9.74
C GLU A 144 -1.90 -5.36 8.89
N GLY A 145 -3.14 -5.01 9.25
CA GLY A 145 -4.29 -5.11 8.35
C GLY A 145 -4.18 -4.11 7.19
N ILE A 146 -5.01 -4.26 6.17
CA ILE A 146 -4.98 -3.34 5.01
C ILE A 146 -6.40 -3.02 4.52
N ASP A 147 -7.18 -2.44 5.44
CA ASP A 147 -8.60 -2.15 5.29
C ASP A 147 -8.93 -1.37 4.01
N GLU A 148 -8.06 -0.46 3.58
CA GLU A 148 -8.21 0.27 2.31
C GLU A 148 -8.43 -0.67 1.12
N LEU A 149 -7.70 -1.78 1.03
CA LEU A 149 -7.83 -2.71 -0.10
C LEU A 149 -9.17 -3.46 -0.09
N TRP A 150 -9.75 -3.68 1.08
CA TRP A 150 -11.07 -4.30 1.23
C TRP A 150 -12.19 -3.30 0.92
N GLY A 151 -11.99 -2.01 1.23
CA GLY A 151 -12.99 -0.97 1.02
C GLY A 151 -13.12 -0.49 -0.43
N GLU A 152 -12.02 -0.49 -1.17
CA GLU A 152 -11.98 0.03 -2.54
C GLU A 152 -12.99 -0.64 -3.50
N PRO A 153 -13.12 -1.97 -3.55
CA PRO A 153 -14.11 -2.61 -4.42
C PRO A 153 -15.55 -2.25 -4.06
N PHE A 154 -15.86 -2.15 -2.77
CA PHE A 154 -17.19 -1.73 -2.32
C PHE A 154 -17.48 -0.27 -2.69
N ARG A 155 -16.48 0.61 -2.60
CA ARG A 155 -16.62 1.99 -3.10
C ARG A 155 -16.83 2.00 -4.61
N ALA A 156 -15.98 1.33 -5.40
CA ALA A 156 -16.13 1.27 -6.86
C ALA A 156 -17.51 0.75 -7.30
N PHE A 157 -18.12 -0.13 -6.50
CA PHE A 157 -19.50 -0.57 -6.70
C PHE A 157 -20.52 0.53 -6.38
N SER A 158 -20.39 1.19 -5.22
CA SER A 158 -21.44 2.02 -4.60
C SER A 158 -21.49 3.47 -5.06
N ILE A 159 -20.41 4.03 -5.59
CA ILE A 159 -20.34 5.44 -6.02
C ILE A 159 -20.02 5.55 -7.52
N PRO A 160 -20.19 6.73 -8.13
CA PRO A 160 -19.73 6.98 -9.49
C PRO A 160 -18.25 6.69 -9.67
N VAL A 161 -17.86 6.28 -10.89
CA VAL A 161 -16.46 5.95 -11.21
C VAL A 161 -15.54 7.16 -11.00
N GLU A 162 -15.98 8.36 -11.36
CA GLU A 162 -15.21 9.60 -11.14
C GLU A 162 -14.92 9.83 -9.65
N ASP A 163 -15.93 9.75 -8.79
CA ASP A 163 -15.77 9.90 -7.33
C ASP A 163 -14.86 8.82 -6.73
N PHE A 164 -14.88 7.61 -7.29
CA PHE A 164 -13.94 6.56 -6.90
C PHE A 164 -12.49 6.95 -7.24
N TYR A 165 -12.23 7.49 -8.43
CA TYR A 165 -10.89 7.95 -8.82
C TYR A 165 -10.40 9.08 -7.92
N GLU A 166 -11.25 10.06 -7.61
CA GLU A 166 -10.92 11.13 -6.65
C GLU A 166 -10.53 10.57 -5.29
N SER A 167 -11.27 9.58 -4.78
CA SER A 167 -10.92 8.92 -3.52
C SER A 167 -9.59 8.18 -3.57
N ARG A 168 -9.19 7.65 -4.74
CA ARG A 168 -7.91 6.96 -4.93
C ARG A 168 -6.73 7.93 -4.96
N TYR A 169 -6.89 9.15 -5.45
CA TYR A 169 -5.84 10.16 -5.38
C TYR A 169 -5.48 10.47 -3.92
N ILE A 170 -6.48 10.64 -3.05
CA ILE A 170 -6.25 10.82 -1.60
C ILE A 170 -5.42 9.66 -1.02
N LYS A 171 -5.75 8.41 -1.38
CA LYS A 171 -5.02 7.23 -0.90
C LYS A 171 -3.59 7.15 -1.44
N ILE A 172 -3.35 7.57 -2.67
CA ILE A 172 -1.99 7.67 -3.24
C ILE A 172 -1.18 8.75 -2.50
N ALA A 173 -1.78 9.90 -2.20
CA ALA A 173 -1.16 10.97 -1.41
C ALA A 173 -0.70 10.46 -0.03
N GLN A 174 -1.60 9.74 0.64
CA GLN A 174 -1.33 9.16 1.95
C GLN A 174 -0.20 8.12 1.90
N ALA A 175 -0.14 7.31 0.84
CA ALA A 175 0.96 6.38 0.62
C ALA A 175 2.29 7.10 0.36
N MET A 176 2.31 8.16 -0.47
CA MET A 176 3.51 8.98 -0.70
C MET A 176 4.02 9.65 0.58
N ARG A 177 3.11 10.15 1.42
CA ARG A 177 3.45 10.69 2.74
C ARG A 177 4.13 9.66 3.65
N ASP A 178 3.59 8.44 3.70
CA ASP A 178 4.17 7.40 4.54
C ASP A 178 5.55 6.95 4.00
N ILE A 179 5.72 6.90 2.67
CA ILE A 179 7.02 6.71 2.01
C ILE A 179 8.04 7.78 2.45
N ASP A 180 7.67 9.06 2.41
CA ASP A 180 8.57 10.15 2.78
C ASP A 180 8.92 10.15 4.27
N LYS A 181 7.97 9.78 5.13
CA LYS A 181 8.22 9.63 6.58
C LYS A 181 9.24 8.53 6.85
N ILE A 182 9.09 7.38 6.19
CA ILE A 182 10.03 6.26 6.30
C ILE A 182 11.41 6.69 5.81
N ALA A 183 11.50 7.29 4.63
CA ALA A 183 12.74 7.76 4.06
C ALA A 183 13.46 8.76 4.98
N THR A 184 12.74 9.74 5.50
CA THR A 184 13.27 10.74 6.44
C THR A 184 13.82 10.08 7.71
N ALA A 185 13.09 9.12 8.28
CA ALA A 185 13.52 8.40 9.47
C ALA A 185 14.76 7.53 9.21
N MET A 186 14.84 6.87 8.04
CA MET A 186 16.02 6.11 7.63
C MET A 186 17.24 7.01 7.46
N VAL A 187 17.10 8.14 6.76
CA VAL A 187 18.21 9.11 6.61
C VAL A 187 18.69 9.53 7.99
N HIS A 188 17.80 10.01 8.86
CA HIS A 188 18.17 10.43 10.21
C HIS A 188 18.88 9.33 11.01
N ALA A 189 18.36 8.10 10.97
CA ALA A 189 18.93 6.97 11.72
C ALA A 189 20.35 6.61 11.29
N PHE A 190 20.63 6.68 9.99
CA PHE A 190 21.92 6.23 9.46
C PHE A 190 22.94 7.35 9.27
N THR A 191 22.54 8.60 9.02
CA THR A 191 23.49 9.72 8.86
C THR A 191 24.17 10.14 10.17
N CYS A 192 23.57 9.80 11.30
CA CYS A 192 24.17 9.98 12.62
C CYS A 192 25.32 9.00 12.92
N ASN A 193 25.67 8.13 11.96
CA ASN A 193 26.69 7.10 12.12
C ASN A 193 27.62 6.97 10.90
N GLY A 194 28.92 7.16 11.10
CA GLY A 194 29.91 7.19 10.02
C GLY A 194 30.04 5.88 9.24
N ILE A 195 29.71 4.72 9.84
CA ILE A 195 29.82 3.42 9.14
C ILE A 195 28.75 3.27 8.05
N PHE A 196 27.69 4.11 8.06
CA PHE A 196 26.66 4.12 7.03
C PHE A 196 26.83 5.25 6.00
N ALA A 197 28.01 5.88 5.95
CA ALA A 197 28.29 6.96 5.01
C ALA A 197 28.01 6.57 3.55
N GLY A 198 27.10 7.31 2.89
CA GLY A 198 26.67 7.08 1.51
C GLY A 198 25.28 6.46 1.35
N VAL A 199 24.59 6.16 2.45
CA VAL A 199 23.22 5.61 2.43
C VAL A 199 22.15 6.64 2.02
N GLU A 200 22.32 7.92 2.39
CA GLU A 200 21.31 8.96 2.20
C GLU A 200 20.87 9.10 0.73
N PRO A 201 21.77 9.18 -0.26
CA PRO A 201 21.37 9.19 -1.67
C PRO A 201 20.57 7.95 -2.11
N LEU A 202 20.87 6.77 -1.54
CA LEU A 202 20.15 5.53 -1.87
C LEU A 202 18.72 5.56 -1.33
N VAL A 203 18.54 6.06 -0.09
CA VAL A 203 17.22 6.21 0.52
C VAL A 203 16.36 7.18 -0.28
N HIS A 204 16.93 8.33 -0.67
CA HIS A 204 16.21 9.31 -1.48
C HIS A 204 15.82 8.77 -2.85
N ALA A 205 16.75 8.14 -3.57
CA ALA A 205 16.48 7.56 -4.88
C ALA A 205 15.37 6.49 -4.80
N TYR A 206 15.40 5.65 -3.76
CA TYR A 206 14.38 4.62 -3.59
C TYR A 206 13.01 5.21 -3.22
N ALA A 207 12.96 6.21 -2.34
CA ALA A 207 11.74 6.91 -1.98
C ALA A 207 11.12 7.69 -3.16
N GLU A 208 11.95 8.30 -4.00
CA GLU A 208 11.51 8.96 -5.24
C GLU A 208 10.87 7.96 -6.20
N ALA A 209 11.57 6.87 -6.51
CA ALA A 209 11.05 5.83 -7.39
C ALA A 209 9.76 5.19 -6.83
N ALA A 210 9.68 5.02 -5.51
CA ALA A 210 8.48 4.55 -4.81
C ALA A 210 7.28 5.49 -5.03
N ARG A 211 7.46 6.81 -4.88
CA ARG A 211 6.41 7.80 -5.12
C ARG A 211 5.93 7.79 -6.57
N GLU A 212 6.85 7.81 -7.53
CA GLU A 212 6.50 7.74 -8.95
C GLU A 212 5.73 6.46 -9.28
N LYS A 213 6.16 5.33 -8.71
CA LYS A 213 5.50 4.05 -8.90
C LYS A 213 4.11 4.02 -8.27
N CYS A 214 3.90 4.72 -7.16
CA CYS A 214 2.62 4.85 -6.45
C CYS A 214 1.53 5.52 -7.30
N GLU A 215 1.87 6.39 -8.25
CA GLU A 215 0.90 7.01 -9.16
C GLU A 215 0.86 6.37 -10.56
N THR A 216 1.87 5.57 -10.95
CA THR A 216 1.98 4.96 -12.29
C THR A 216 1.22 3.63 -12.43
N LEU A 217 0.36 3.53 -13.44
CA LEU A 217 -0.39 2.31 -13.79
C LEU A 217 0.43 1.35 -14.66
N ARG A 218 0.08 0.06 -14.65
CA ARG A 218 0.71 -0.95 -15.53
C ARG A 218 0.45 -0.71 -17.02
N THR A 219 -0.57 0.07 -17.34
CA THR A 219 -0.94 0.47 -18.71
C THR A 219 -0.21 1.72 -19.18
N ASP A 220 0.50 2.42 -18.28
CA ASP A 220 1.27 3.59 -18.67
C ASP A 220 2.53 3.15 -19.42
N PRO A 221 2.90 3.81 -20.54
CA PRO A 221 4.15 3.52 -21.24
C PRO A 221 5.40 3.67 -20.34
N ALA A 222 5.38 4.67 -19.44
CA ALA A 222 6.48 4.93 -18.51
C ALA A 222 6.71 3.82 -17.47
N ILE A 223 5.82 2.82 -17.38
CA ILE A 223 6.02 1.69 -16.45
C ILE A 223 7.32 0.94 -16.73
N PHE A 224 7.77 0.90 -17.99
CA PHE A 224 8.99 0.21 -18.40
C PHE A 224 10.26 0.90 -17.92
N ASP A 225 10.18 2.15 -17.48
CA ASP A 225 11.30 2.86 -16.84
C ASP A 225 11.12 2.92 -15.33
N ILE A 226 9.91 3.27 -14.88
CA ILE A 226 9.60 3.50 -13.45
C ILE A 226 9.68 2.20 -12.63
N TRP A 227 9.17 1.08 -13.15
CA TRP A 227 9.22 -0.18 -12.41
C TRP A 227 10.66 -0.71 -12.26
N PRO A 228 11.48 -0.80 -13.32
CA PRO A 228 12.88 -1.18 -13.16
C PRO A 228 13.67 -0.23 -12.26
N ALA A 229 13.49 1.09 -12.39
CA ALA A 229 14.16 2.05 -11.51
C ALA A 229 13.84 1.82 -10.03
N PHE A 230 12.56 1.57 -9.71
CA PHE A 230 12.13 1.22 -8.35
C PHE A 230 12.76 -0.08 -7.85
N VAL A 231 12.80 -1.14 -8.68
CA VAL A 231 13.39 -2.42 -8.30
C VAL A 231 14.89 -2.29 -8.07
N VAL A 232 15.63 -1.65 -8.99
CA VAL A 232 17.08 -1.47 -8.89
C VAL A 232 17.45 -0.62 -7.69
N ALA A 233 16.71 0.46 -7.40
CA ALA A 233 16.94 1.27 -6.22
C ALA A 233 16.74 0.45 -4.91
N GLY A 234 15.75 -0.44 -4.86
CA GLY A 234 15.55 -1.36 -3.74
C GLY A 234 16.67 -2.39 -3.60
N GLU A 235 17.20 -2.91 -4.71
CA GLU A 235 18.37 -3.81 -4.73
C GLU A 235 19.63 -3.10 -4.23
N GLN A 236 19.84 -1.84 -4.63
CA GLN A 236 20.96 -1.01 -4.14
C GLN A 236 20.87 -0.76 -2.64
N MET A 237 19.66 -0.49 -2.11
CA MET A 237 19.42 -0.41 -0.68
C MET A 237 19.81 -1.71 0.03
N ASN A 238 19.32 -2.85 -0.45
CA ASN A 238 19.62 -4.16 0.16
C ASN A 238 21.09 -4.61 -0.02
N GLY A 239 21.78 -4.09 -1.03
CA GLY A 239 23.19 -4.34 -1.30
C GLY A 239 24.16 -3.41 -0.56
N PHE A 240 23.65 -2.45 0.21
CA PHE A 240 24.50 -1.55 1.00
C PHE A 240 25.37 -2.32 1.98
N THR A 241 26.66 -2.03 2.00
CA THR A 241 27.63 -2.63 2.93
C THR A 241 28.20 -1.54 3.86
N PRO A 242 27.98 -1.64 5.18
CA PRO A 242 28.56 -0.71 6.14
C PRO A 242 30.09 -0.68 6.08
N LYS A 243 30.65 0.53 6.18
CA LYS A 243 32.10 0.80 6.16
C LYS A 243 32.70 0.58 7.54
N LEU A 244 33.01 -0.68 7.84
CA LEU A 244 33.73 -1.03 9.06
C LEU A 244 35.24 -0.71 8.94
N PRO A 245 35.90 -0.32 10.03
CA PRO A 245 37.36 -0.18 10.05
C PRO A 245 38.02 -1.55 9.88
N ALA A 246 39.30 -1.58 9.47
CA ALA A 246 40.04 -2.82 9.20
C ALA A 246 40.10 -3.81 10.38
N ARG A 247 39.96 -3.32 11.62
CA ARG A 247 39.87 -4.11 12.85
C ARG A 247 38.67 -3.62 13.66
N PRO A 248 37.45 -4.09 13.36
CA PRO A 248 36.25 -3.61 14.04
C PRO A 248 36.12 -4.23 15.42
N ILE A 249 35.65 -3.44 16.38
CA ILE A 249 35.27 -3.94 17.71
C ILE A 249 33.88 -4.56 17.67
N ARG A 250 33.55 -5.42 18.64
CA ARG A 250 32.26 -6.14 18.69
C ARG A 250 31.03 -5.23 18.64
N SER A 251 31.10 -4.03 19.21
CA SER A 251 29.99 -3.07 19.16
C SER A 251 29.76 -2.50 17.77
N GLN A 252 30.82 -2.26 17.00
CA GLN A 252 30.72 -1.79 15.60
C GLN A 252 30.15 -2.86 14.68
N ILE A 253 30.55 -4.12 14.87
CA ILE A 253 29.96 -5.26 14.13
C ILE A 253 28.46 -5.34 14.44
N ARG A 254 28.08 -5.31 15.71
CA ARG A 254 26.66 -5.35 16.11
C ARG A 254 25.86 -4.17 15.54
N ASN A 255 26.43 -2.97 15.55
CA ASN A 255 25.83 -1.78 14.96
C ASN A 255 25.57 -1.98 13.45
N ALA A 256 26.59 -2.45 12.71
CA ALA A 256 26.46 -2.76 11.29
C ALA A 256 25.36 -3.80 11.04
N ASP A 257 25.35 -4.91 11.77
CA ASP A 257 24.36 -5.98 11.60
C ASP A 257 22.94 -5.46 11.87
N THR A 258 22.72 -4.77 13.00
CA THR A 258 21.42 -4.20 13.36
C THR A 258 20.96 -3.16 12.33
N GLY A 259 21.86 -2.31 11.83
CA GLY A 259 21.51 -1.30 10.85
C GLY A 259 21.20 -1.89 9.47
N VAL A 260 21.87 -2.98 9.07
CA VAL A 260 21.53 -3.72 7.84
C VAL A 260 20.16 -4.39 7.96
N GLU A 261 19.84 -4.98 9.11
CA GLU A 261 18.50 -5.54 9.37
C GLU A 261 17.42 -4.44 9.31
N LEU A 262 17.67 -3.30 9.94
CA LEU A 262 16.77 -2.15 9.90
C LEU A 262 16.59 -1.61 8.47
N MET A 263 17.67 -1.56 7.68
CA MET A 263 17.62 -1.13 6.29
C MET A 263 16.76 -2.06 5.44
N ARG A 264 16.91 -3.38 5.60
CA ARG A 264 16.06 -4.37 4.90
C ARG A 264 14.59 -4.22 5.27
N ALA A 265 14.29 -4.06 6.57
CA ALA A 265 12.92 -3.85 7.03
C ALA A 265 12.30 -2.56 6.43
N GLY A 266 13.08 -1.48 6.31
CA GLY A 266 12.64 -0.25 5.67
C GLY A 266 12.41 -0.42 4.17
N THR A 267 13.31 -1.15 3.50
CA THR A 267 13.17 -1.49 2.08
C THR A 267 11.89 -2.25 1.83
N ASP A 268 11.62 -3.31 2.62
CA ASP A 268 10.43 -4.14 2.51
C ASP A 268 9.15 -3.34 2.76
N LEU A 269 9.12 -2.50 3.79
CA LEU A 269 7.95 -1.67 4.10
C LEU A 269 7.61 -0.70 2.95
N LEU A 270 8.63 -0.08 2.34
CA LEU A 270 8.43 0.75 1.14
C LEU A 270 7.92 -0.07 -0.04
N ILE A 271 8.35 -1.33 -0.23
CA ILE A 271 7.77 -2.25 -1.23
C ILE A 271 6.29 -2.49 -0.97
N TYR A 272 5.92 -2.77 0.28
CA TYR A 272 4.54 -3.08 0.67
C TYR A 272 3.61 -1.90 0.39
N ILE A 273 3.96 -0.69 0.87
CA ILE A 273 3.20 0.53 0.63
C ILE A 273 3.11 0.84 -0.87
N THR A 274 4.23 0.75 -1.59
CA THR A 274 4.29 1.12 -3.02
C THR A 274 3.45 0.20 -3.89
N ARG A 275 3.53 -1.12 -3.67
CA ARG A 275 2.77 -2.08 -4.47
C ARG A 275 1.29 -2.06 -4.10
N ALA A 276 0.98 -1.93 -2.81
CA ALA A 276 -0.39 -1.83 -2.34
C ALA A 276 -1.02 -0.48 -2.71
N ARG A 277 -0.25 0.60 -2.87
CA ARG A 277 -0.73 1.96 -3.23
C ARG A 277 -1.78 2.51 -2.26
N VAL A 278 -1.58 2.22 -0.98
CA VAL A 278 -2.37 2.65 0.19
C VAL A 278 -1.41 2.85 1.37
N PRO A 279 -1.74 3.73 2.33
CA PRO A 279 -0.92 3.91 3.53
C PRO A 279 -0.87 2.64 4.39
N MET A 280 0.18 2.51 5.19
CA MET A 280 0.34 1.46 6.23
C MET A 280 0.74 2.13 7.55
N PRO A 281 -0.20 2.84 8.20
CA PRO A 281 0.12 3.79 9.26
C PRO A 281 0.70 3.14 10.53
N LYS A 282 0.26 1.92 10.89
CA LYS A 282 0.83 1.22 12.05
C LYS A 282 2.27 0.80 11.76
N SER A 283 2.52 0.09 10.66
CA SER A 283 3.87 -0.36 10.30
C SER A 283 4.80 0.83 10.09
N THR A 284 4.31 1.93 9.49
CA THR A 284 5.08 3.18 9.35
C THR A 284 5.51 3.74 10.70
N ARG A 285 4.59 3.86 11.66
CA ARG A 285 4.90 4.38 13.00
C ARG A 285 5.91 3.50 13.72
N GLU A 286 5.68 2.20 13.77
CA GLU A 286 6.57 1.24 14.44
C GLU A 286 7.97 1.23 13.80
N PHE A 287 8.05 1.37 12.48
CA PHE A 287 9.34 1.44 11.78
C PHE A 287 10.10 2.74 12.11
N VAL A 288 9.40 3.88 12.17
CA VAL A 288 10.00 5.16 12.59
C VAL A 288 10.52 5.08 14.02
N GLU A 289 9.78 4.46 14.93
CA GLU A 289 10.23 4.22 16.31
C GLU A 289 11.51 3.38 16.36
N LYS A 290 11.62 2.33 15.54
CA LYS A 290 12.85 1.52 15.40
C LYS A 290 14.02 2.34 14.87
N CYS A 291 13.78 3.24 13.90
CA CYS A 291 14.79 4.15 13.37
C CYS A 291 15.32 5.11 14.45
N ASN A 292 14.42 5.72 15.22
CA ASN A 292 14.80 6.62 16.30
C ASN A 292 15.60 5.88 17.39
N ALA A 293 15.15 4.69 17.81
CA ALA A 293 15.86 3.88 18.80
C ALA A 293 17.25 3.44 18.32
N PHE A 294 17.41 3.18 17.02
CA PHE A 294 18.71 2.91 16.41
C PHE A 294 19.61 4.14 16.45
N ALA A 295 19.10 5.30 16.05
CA ALA A 295 19.81 6.57 16.08
C ALA A 295 20.30 6.90 17.50
N ASP A 296 19.42 6.83 18.50
CA ASP A 296 19.75 7.15 19.90
C ASP A 296 20.84 6.23 20.46
N ARG A 297 20.84 4.96 20.05
CA ARG A 297 21.80 3.96 20.53
C ARG A 297 23.18 4.11 19.90
N TRP A 298 23.24 4.55 18.65
CA TRP A 298 24.46 4.51 17.83
C TRP A 298 24.88 5.86 17.29
N ALA A 299 24.26 6.95 17.74
CA ALA A 299 24.68 8.29 17.42
C ALA A 299 26.14 8.50 17.84
N GLU A 300 26.96 8.96 16.89
CA GLU A 300 28.28 9.46 17.25
C GLU A 300 28.11 10.75 18.07
N PRO A 301 28.86 10.93 19.17
CA PRO A 301 28.83 12.20 19.89
C PRO A 301 29.20 13.31 18.90
N ALA A 302 28.37 14.36 18.83
CA ALA A 302 28.65 15.53 18.02
C ALA A 302 30.10 15.96 18.29
N CYS A 303 30.90 16.07 17.23
CA CYS A 303 32.28 16.51 17.34
C CYS A 303 32.28 17.80 18.19
N PRO A 304 32.96 17.84 19.36
CA PRO A 304 33.00 19.06 20.14
C PRO A 304 33.55 20.17 19.23
N PRO A 305 32.98 21.39 19.27
CA PRO A 305 33.48 22.47 18.44
C PRO A 305 34.98 22.57 18.65
N ALA A 306 35.74 22.59 17.54
CA ALA A 306 37.18 22.71 17.57
C ALA A 306 37.55 23.82 18.56
N ARG A 307 38.29 23.48 19.61
CA ARG A 307 38.80 24.48 20.55
C ARG A 307 39.58 25.48 19.72
N VAL A 308 39.01 26.67 19.54
CA VAL A 308 39.75 27.82 19.03
C VAL A 308 40.87 28.06 20.03
N ALA A 309 42.09 28.11 19.51
CA ALA A 309 43.36 28.08 20.23
C ALA A 309 43.44 29.06 21.41
#